data_AF-A0A2E5U2T9-F1
#
_entry.id   AF-A0A2E5U2T9-F1
#
_cell.length_a   1.000
_cell.length_b   1.000
_cell.length_c   1.000
_cell.angle_alpha   90.00
_cell.angle_beta   90.00
_cell.angle_gamma   90.00
#
_symmetry.space_group_name_H-M   'P 1'
#
loop_
_entity.id
_entity.type
_entity.pdbx_description
1 polymer ?
#
loop_
_entity_poly.entity_id
_entity_poly.type
_entity_poly.pdbx_seq_one_letter_code
_entity_poly.pdbx_strand_id
1 'polypeptide(L)' 'MKNKKSPLHTAILIGSTISSSLLVCGGVGYFFYYQYHNLNYLLIGLIVGAILGMYEMYKFIK' A
#
# COMPACT_ATOMS: atom_id res chain seq x y z
N MET A 1 -28.07 -13.55 6.93
CA MET A 1 -27.11 -13.77 8.03
C MET A 1 -25.92 -12.82 7.81
N LYS A 2 -25.88 -11.67 8.49
CA LYS A 2 -24.74 -10.73 8.37
C LYS A 2 -23.54 -11.36 9.08
N ASN A 3 -22.62 -11.92 8.31
CA ASN A 3 -21.40 -12.52 8.83
C ASN A 3 -20.54 -11.39 9.43
N LYS A 4 -20.53 -11.27 10.76
CA LYS A 4 -19.81 -10.22 11.49
C LYS A 4 -18.31 -10.52 11.31
N LYS A 5 -17.64 -9.87 10.35
CA LYS A 5 -16.21 -10.09 10.09
C LYS A 5 -15.44 -9.83 11.41
N SER A 6 -14.66 -10.82 11.82
CA SER A 6 -13.81 -10.73 13.01
C SER A 6 -12.88 -9.52 12.89
N PRO A 7 -12.63 -8.76 13.97
CA PRO A 7 -11.70 -7.63 13.94
C PRO A 7 -10.30 -8.04 13.43
N LEU A 8 -9.89 -9.28 13.69
CA LEU A 8 -8.64 -9.85 13.16
C LEU A 8 -8.67 -9.99 11.63
N HIS A 9 -9.78 -10.47 11.07
CA HIS A 9 -9.91 -10.64 9.62
C HIS A 9 -9.88 -9.27 8.91
N THR A 10 -10.51 -8.25 9.50
CA THR A 10 -10.47 -6.88 8.97
C THR A 10 -9.06 -6.30 9.05
N ALA A 11 -8.34 -6.50 10.16
CA ALA A 11 -6.95 -6.07 10.32
C ALA A 11 -6.00 -6.74 9.30
N ILE A 12 -6.17 -8.04 9.05
CA ILE A 12 -5.39 -8.78 8.05
C ILE A 12 -5.65 -8.22 6.65
N LEU A 13 -6.91 -7.97 6.31
CA LEU A 13 -7.29 -7.40 5.01
C LEU A 13 -6.62 -6.04 4.80
N ILE A 14 -6.78 -5.15 5.78
CA ILE A 14 -6.14 -3.83 5.82
C ILE A 14 -4.62 -3.92 5.68
N GLY A 15 -3.96 -4.77 6.48
CA GLY A 15 -2.51 -4.95 6.46
C GLY A 15 -2.02 -5.50 5.12
N SER A 16 -2.76 -6.44 4.53
CA SER A 16 -2.44 -7.01 3.22
C SER A 16 -2.58 -5.97 2.10
N THR A 17 -3.58 -5.10 2.16
CA THR A 17 -3.81 -4.02 1.19
C THR A 17 -2.73 -2.94 1.25
N ILE A 18 -2.34 -2.52 2.46
CA ILE A 18 -1.23 -1.55 2.61
C ILE A 18 0.08 -2.17 2.11
N SER A 19 0.35 -3.42 2.51
CA SER A 19 1.59 -4.10 2.14
C SER A 19 1.68 -4.30 0.63
N SER A 20 0.59 -4.72 -0.02
CA SER A 20 0.56 -4.89 -1.48
C SER A 20 0.72 -3.55 -2.20
N SER A 21 0.07 -2.48 -1.73
CA SER A 21 0.21 -1.14 -2.31
C SER A 21 1.64 -0.59 -2.19
N LEU A 22 2.26 -0.71 -1.01
CA LEU A 22 3.67 -0.33 -0.80
C LEU A 22 4.61 -1.15 -1.69
N LEU A 23 4.37 -2.45 -1.83
CA LEU A 23 5.25 -3.35 -2.57
C LEU A 23 5.16 -3.10 -4.08
N VAL A 24 3.96 -2.83 -4.60
CA VAL A 24 3.76 -2.47 -6.01
C VAL A 24 4.37 -1.10 -6.31
N CYS A 25 3.98 -0.06 -5.56
CA CYS A 25 4.50 1.30 -5.80
C CYS A 25 5.99 1.43 -5.48
N GLY A 26 6.47 0.78 -4.42
CA GLY A 26 7.88 0.71 -4.07
C GLY A 26 8.69 -0.10 -5.09
N GLY A 27 8.15 -1.19 -5.62
CA GLY A 27 8.76 -1.98 -6.69
C GLY A 27 8.89 -1.19 -8.00
N VAL A 28 7.83 -0.47 -8.39
CA VAL A 28 7.89 0.46 -9.53
C VAL A 28 8.91 1.56 -9.26
N GLY A 29 8.88 2.19 -8.09
CA GLY A 29 9.87 3.21 -7.70
C GLY A 29 11.31 2.70 -7.71
N TYR A 30 11.53 1.44 -7.32
CA TYR A 30 12.84 0.79 -7.38
C TYR A 30 13.32 0.55 -8.80
N PHE A 31 12.42 0.13 -9.70
CA PHE A 31 12.73 -0.01 -11.12
C PHE A 31 13.18 1.33 -11.72
N PHE A 32 12.45 2.42 -11.42
CA PHE A 32 12.85 3.77 -11.84
C PHE A 32 14.16 4.23 -11.16
N TYR A 33 14.38 3.89 -9.90
CA TYR A 33 15.67 4.17 -9.24
C TYR A 33 16.83 3.50 -9.99
N TYR A 34 16.70 2.24 -10.39
CA TYR A 34 17.74 1.53 -11.13
C TYR A 34 17.97 2.15 -12.52
N GLN A 35 16.90 2.53 -13.22
CA GLN A 35 16.99 3.09 -14.56
C GLN A 35 17.58 4.51 -14.61
N TYR A 36 17.26 5.35 -13.62
CA TYR A 36 17.62 6.78 -13.61
C TYR A 36 18.68 7.14 -12.55
N HIS A 37 19.16 6.15 -11.79
CA HIS A 37 20.08 6.32 -10.65
C HIS A 37 19.64 7.42 -9.66
N ASN A 38 18.33 7.65 -9.54
CA ASN A 38 17.77 8.75 -8.76
C ASN A 38 16.94 8.19 -7.61
N LEU A 39 17.45 8.36 -6.39
CA LEU A 39 16.78 7.91 -5.15
C LEU A 39 15.40 8.53 -4.97
N ASN A 40 15.17 9.71 -5.54
CA ASN A 40 13.89 10.40 -5.49
C ASN A 40 12.75 9.56 -6.07
N TYR A 41 12.99 8.73 -7.09
CA TYR A 41 11.94 7.87 -7.66
C TYR A 41 11.47 6.79 -6.70
N LEU A 42 12.40 6.19 -5.94
CA LEU A 42 12.07 5.22 -4.91
C LEU A 42 11.28 5.89 -3.78
N LEU A 43 11.74 7.06 -3.33
CA LEU A 43 11.10 7.81 -2.24
C LEU A 43 9.68 8.26 -2.61
N ILE A 44 9.51 8.81 -3.81
CA ILE A 44 8.20 9.24 -4.33
C ILE A 44 7.28 8.03 -4.50
N GLY A 45 7.78 6.93 -5.07
CA GLY A 45 7.02 5.68 -5.19
C GLY A 45 6.53 5.18 -3.83
N LEU A 46 7.40 5.16 -2.81
CA LEU A 46 7.03 4.70 -1.47
C LEU A 46 5.98 5.62 -0.82
N ILE A 47 6.11 6.94 -0.97
CA ILE A 47 5.15 7.94 -0.45
C ILE A 47 3.79 7.76 -1.12
N VAL A 48 3.75 7.63 -2.44
CA VAL A 48 2.51 7.42 -3.20
C VAL A 48 1.84 6.10 -2.80
N GLY A 49 2.63 5.02 -2.67
CA GLY A 49 2.13 3.72 -2.20
C GLY A 49 1.54 3.79 -0.78
N ALA A 50 2.17 4.52 0.13
CA ALA A 50 1.65 4.71 1.48
C ALA A 50 0.33 5.51 1.49
N ILE A 51 0.23 6.58 0.69
CA ILE A 51 -1.00 7.37 0.57
C ILE A 51 -2.14 6.53 -0.02
N LEU A 52 -1.87 5.75 -1.07
CA LEU A 52 -2.87 4.86 -1.68
C LEU A 52 -3.31 3.75 -0.72
N GLY A 53 -2.38 3.11 -0.02
CA GLY A 53 -2.69 2.11 0.99
C GLY A 53 -3.55 2.67 2.14
N MET A 54 -3.26 3.89 2.59
CA MET A 54 -4.07 4.59 3.60
C MET A 54 -5.46 5.00 3.06
N TYR A 55 -5.56 5.39 1.78
CA TYR A 55 -6.83 5.71 1.16
C TYR A 55 -7.74 4.47 1.04
N GLU A 56 -7.18 3.33 0.65
CA GLU A 56 -7.93 2.08 0.64
C GLU A 56 -8.35 1.65 2.05
N MET A 57 -7.47 1.79 3.05
CA MET A 57 -7.84 1.59 4.46
C MET A 57 -9.05 2.42 4.87
N TYR A 58 -9.06 3.71 4.53
CA TYR A 58 -10.16 4.61 4.86
C TYR A 58 -11.50 4.11 4.29
N LYS A 59 -11.47 3.53 3.08
CA LYS A 59 -12.64 2.93 2.42
C LYS A 59 -13.11 1.63 3.07
N PHE A 60 -12.26 0.93 3.82
CA PHE A 60 -12.67 -0.23 4.62
C PHE A 60 -13.24 0.14 5.98
N ILE A 61 -12.86 1.32 6.50
CA ILE A 61 -13.31 1.83 7.81
C ILE A 61 -14.66 2.58 7.69
N LYS A 62 -14.89 3.26 6.58
CA LYS A 62 -16.13 4.01 6.28
C LYS A 62 -17.13 3.19 5.48
#